data_AF-A0A7J3CT37-F1
#
_entry.id   AF-A0A7J3CT37-F1
#
_cell.length_a   1.000
_cell.length_b   1.000
_cell.length_c   1.000
_cell.angle_alpha   90.00
_cell.angle_beta   90.00
_cell.angle_gamma   90.00
#
_symmetry.space_group_name_H-M   'P 1'
#
loop_
_entity.id
_entity.type
_entity.pdbx_description
1 polymer ?
#
loop_
_entity_poly.entity_id
_entity_poly.type
_entity_poly.pdbx_seq_one_letter_code
_entity_poly.pdbx_strand_id
1 'polypeptide(L)'
;MDITTIKLLKQTKLRLDNLRFHKRDSYDDILQRILNILNICRINPEKAKLKLIAIEKYRKRELRKKNLTSSHKSLAPQQNPQPYMATH
;
A
#
# COMPACT_ATOMS: atom_id res chain seq x y z
N MET A 1 -13.48 -10.80 -21.06
CA MET A 1 -12.86 -9.75 -20.21
C MET A 1 -11.89 -9.06 -21.13
N ASP A 2 -12.31 -7.91 -21.66
CA ASP A 2 -11.57 -7.26 -22.73
C ASP A 2 -10.45 -6.42 -22.14
N ILE A 3 -9.24 -6.59 -22.66
CA ILE A 3 -8.04 -5.98 -22.11
C ILE A 3 -7.56 -4.91 -23.08
N THR A 4 -7.41 -3.70 -22.57
CA THR A 4 -6.83 -2.57 -23.30
C THR A 4 -5.58 -2.07 -22.60
N THR A 5 -4.57 -1.68 -23.37
CA THR A 5 -3.31 -1.15 -22.83
C THR A 5 -3.33 0.37 -22.85
N ILE A 6 -3.04 1.00 -21.71
CA ILE A 6 -2.91 2.46 -21.58
C ILE A 6 -1.45 2.79 -21.28
N LYS A 7 -0.86 3.68 -22.07
CA LYS A 7 0.48 4.24 -21.77
C LYS A 7 0.33 5.37 -20.77
N LEU A 8 1.11 5.31 -19.69
CA LEU A 8 1.15 6.34 -18.65
C LEU A 8 2.56 6.90 -18.51
N LEU A 9 2.65 8.21 -18.23
CA LEU A 9 3.90 8.81 -17.81
C LEU A 9 4.36 8.20 -16.48
N LYS A 10 5.68 8.12 -16.27
CA LYS A 10 6.27 7.53 -15.05
C LYS A 10 5.75 8.21 -13.77
N GLN A 11 5.60 9.54 -13.80
CA GLN A 11 5.07 10.30 -12.67
C GLN A 11 3.61 9.92 -12.36
N THR A 12 2.76 9.77 -13.38
CA THR A 12 1.37 9.34 -13.21
C THR A 12 1.30 7.92 -12.64
N LYS A 13 2.13 7.01 -13.16
CA LYS A 13 2.24 5.65 -12.62
C LYS A 13 2.63 5.67 -11.14
N LEU A 14 3.64 6.45 -10.76
CA LEU A 14 4.08 6.56 -9.37
C LEU A 14 2.97 7.08 -8.44
N ARG A 15 2.17 8.03 -8.92
CA ARG A 15 1.00 8.51 -8.18
C ARG A 15 -0.04 7.40 -7.99
N LEU A 16 -0.31 6.59 -9.01
CA LEU A 16 -1.21 5.43 -8.90
C LEU A 16 -0.67 4.36 -7.96
N ASP A 17 0.63 4.07 -8.02
CA ASP A 17 1.28 3.11 -7.12
C ASP A 17 1.11 3.53 -5.65
N ASN A 18 1.22 4.83 -5.37
CA ASN A 18 1.00 5.41 -4.05
C ASN A 18 -0.48 5.41 -3.61
N LEU A 19 -1.43 5.10 -4.49
CA LEU A 19 -2.85 5.00 -4.17
C LEU A 19 -3.31 3.55 -3.92
N ARG A 20 -2.43 2.54 -4.08
CA ARG A 20 -2.73 1.15 -3.74
C ARG A 20 -2.97 1.01 -2.24
N PHE A 21 -4.06 0.34 -1.86
CA PHE A 21 -4.32 -0.03 -0.47
C PHE A 21 -3.65 -1.34 -0.12
N HIS A 22 -3.68 -2.29 -1.06
CA HIS A 22 -3.04 -3.58 -0.93
C HIS A 22 -1.97 -3.76 -2.01
N LYS A 23 -0.93 -4.53 -1.69
CA LYS A 23 0.11 -4.90 -2.68
C LYS A 23 -0.44 -5.63 -3.90
N ARG A 24 -1.66 -6.19 -3.81
CA ARG A 24 -2.32 -6.96 -4.87
C ARG A 24 -3.34 -6.15 -5.68
N ASP A 25 -3.66 -4.90 -5.29
CA ASP A 25 -4.64 -4.08 -6.01
C ASP A 25 -4.19 -3.87 -7.46
N SER A 26 -5.01 -4.20 -8.45
CA SER A 26 -4.69 -3.94 -9.85
C SER A 26 -4.80 -2.44 -10.17
N TYR A 27 -4.24 -1.99 -11.30
CA TYR A 27 -4.46 -0.62 -11.75
C TYR A 27 -5.93 -0.34 -12.05
N ASP A 28 -6.68 -1.33 -12.54
CA ASP A 28 -8.10 -1.21 -12.79
C ASP A 28 -8.87 -0.96 -11.48
N ASP A 29 -8.56 -1.71 -10.41
CA ASP A 29 -9.18 -1.51 -9.09
C ASP A 29 -8.95 -0.10 -8.54
N ILE A 30 -7.76 0.46 -8.77
CA ILE A 30 -7.41 1.82 -8.35
C ILE A 30 -8.21 2.84 -9.17
N LEU A 31 -8.21 2.68 -10.49
CA LEU A 31 -8.90 3.59 -11.41
C LEU A 31 -10.41 3.58 -11.19
N GLN A 32 -11.04 2.41 -11.08
CA GLN A 32 -12.46 2.29 -10.76
C GLN A 32 -12.81 3.00 -9.45
N ARG A 33 -11.96 2.90 -8.43
CA ARG A 33 -12.18 3.56 -7.15
C ARG A 33 -12.10 5.08 -7.25
N ILE A 34 -11.12 5.59 -8.01
CA ILE A 34 -11.00 7.03 -8.30
C ILE A 34 -12.24 7.53 -9.04
N LEU A 35 -12.64 6.85 -10.12
CA LEU A 35 -13.82 7.21 -10.91
C LEU A 35 -15.10 7.16 -10.07
N ASN A 36 -15.26 6.14 -9.23
CA ASN A 36 -16.39 6.03 -8.31
C ASN A 36 -16.46 7.20 -7.31
N ILE A 37 -15.33 7.68 -6.81
CA ILE A 37 -15.30 8.86 -5.92
C ILE A 37 -15.68 10.11 -6.72
N LEU A 38 -15.10 10.31 -7.90
CA LEU A 38 -15.39 11.47 -8.75
C LEU A 38 -16.88 11.54 -9.15
N ASN A 39 -17.49 10.39 -9.49
CA ASN A 39 -18.91 10.30 -9.78
C ASN A 39 -19.77 10.71 -8.58
N ILE A 40 -19.39 10.28 -7.38
CA ILE A 40 -20.12 10.66 -6.15
C ILE A 40 -19.89 12.13 -5.82
N CYS A 41 -18.69 12.69 -6.02
CA CYS A 41 -18.40 14.10 -5.74
C CYS A 41 -19.38 15.04 -6.45
N ARG A 42 -19.76 14.71 -7.70
CA ARG A 42 -20.69 15.52 -8.49
C ARG A 42 -22.14 15.40 -8.02
N ILE A 43 -22.55 14.23 -7.52
CA ILE A 43 -23.94 13.95 -7.12
C ILE A 43 -24.20 14.31 -5.65
N ASN A 44 -23.27 13.96 -4.77
CA ASN A 44 -23.35 14.16 -3.34
C ASN A 44 -21.94 14.36 -2.74
N PRO A 45 -21.48 15.62 -2.64
CA PRO A 45 -20.12 15.93 -2.18
C PRO A 45 -19.86 15.51 -0.73
N GLU A 46 -20.88 15.55 0.15
CA GLU A 46 -20.74 15.11 1.54
C GLU A 46 -20.44 13.61 1.63
N LYS A 47 -21.16 12.79 0.86
CA LYS A 47 -20.90 11.35 0.78
C LYS A 47 -19.50 11.06 0.23
N ALA A 48 -19.03 11.84 -0.74
CA ALA A 48 -17.66 11.72 -1.24
C ALA A 48 -16.63 12.07 -0.18
N LYS A 49 -16.84 13.15 0.57
CA LYS A 49 -15.99 13.57 1.69
C LYS A 49 -15.88 12.47 2.74
N LEU A 50 -16.99 11.84 3.13
CA LEU A 50 -16.98 10.71 4.06
C LEU A 50 -16.17 9.52 3.52
N LYS A 51 -16.28 9.20 2.23
CA LYS A 51 -15.45 8.15 1.60
C LYS A 51 -13.97 8.51 1.63
N LEU A 52 -13.61 9.75 1.32
CA LEU A 52 -12.22 10.22 1.38
C LEU A 52 -11.64 10.13 2.80
N ILE A 53 -12.42 10.50 3.82
CA ILE A 53 -12.01 10.35 5.23
C ILE A 53 -11.79 8.87 5.59
N ALA A 54 -12.64 7.96 5.13
CA ALA A 54 -12.48 6.53 5.39
C ALA A 54 -11.18 5.98 4.77
N ILE A 55 -10.86 6.43 3.55
CA ILE A 55 -9.61 6.11 2.84
C ILE A 55 -8.39 6.61 3.63
N GLU A 56 -8.43 7.84 4.11
CA GLU A 56 -7.34 8.42 4.90
C GLU A 56 -7.13 7.65 6.22
N LYS A 57 -8.22 7.35 6.93
CA LYS A 57 -8.19 6.54 8.17
C LYS A 57 -7.57 5.16 7.93
N TYR A 58 -7.94 4.50 6.82
CA TYR A 58 -7.34 3.23 6.46
C TYR A 58 -5.83 3.37 6.24
N ARG A 59 -5.40 4.38 5.45
CA ARG A 59 -3.98 4.61 5.16
C ARG A 59 -3.16 4.86 6.41
N LYS A 60 -3.70 5.64 7.35
CA LYS A 60 -3.06 5.92 8.65
C LYS A 60 -2.88 4.65 9.49
N ARG A 61 -3.84 3.72 9.46
CA ARG A 61 -3.72 2.42 10.15
C ARG A 61 -2.65 1.53 9.53
N GLU A 62 -2.59 1.44 8.20
CA GLU A 62 -1.57 0.64 7.52
C GLU A 62 -0.16 1.21 7.72
N LEU A 63 -0.01 2.53 7.71
CA LEU A 63 1.27 3.18 8.00
C LEU A 63 1.75 2.87 9.43
N ARG A 64 0.84 2.90 10.42
CA ARG A 64 1.15 2.52 11.81
C ARG A 64 1.61 1.07 11.92
N LYS A 65 0.93 0.13 11.25
CA LYS A 65 1.35 -1.29 11.22
C LYS A 65 2.76 -1.44 10.64
N LYS A 66 3.04 -0.77 9.53
CA LYS A 66 4.37 -0.82 8.89
C LYS A 66 5.47 -0.34 9.84
N ASN A 67 5.25 0.77 10.55
CA ASN A 67 6.22 1.34 11.50
C ASN A 67 6.48 0.42 12.71
N LEU A 68 5.45 -0.28 13.20
CA LEU A 68 5.59 -1.26 14.28
C LEU A 68 6.44 -2.46 13.84
N THR A 69 6.24 -2.95 12.61
CA THR A 69 7.00 -4.10 12.09
C THR A 69 8.48 -3.80 11.79
N SER A 70 8.83 -2.55 11.51
CA SER A 70 10.23 -2.15 11.29
C SER A 70 11.06 -2.08 12.58
N SER A 71 10.42 -1.84 13.74
CA SER A 71 11.13 -1.70 15.03
C SER A 71 11.57 -3.06 15.62
N HIS A 72 10.86 -4.15 15.30
CA HIS A 72 11.22 -5.51 15.75
C HIS A 72 12.33 -6.18 14.94
N LYS A 73 12.77 -5.60 13.81
CA LYS A 73 13.75 -6.24 12.92
C LYS A 73 15.21 -6.07 13.36
N SER A 74 15.46 -5.23 14.37
CA SER A 74 16.80 -4.91 14.90
C SER A 74 17.27 -5.83 16.04
N LEU A 75 16.47 -6.81 16.47
CA LEU A 75 16.76 -7.72 17.61
C LEU A 75 16.95 -9.18 17.16
N ALA A 76 17.54 -9.42 15.99
CA ALA A 76 18.00 -10.77 15.66
C ALA A 76 19.23 -11.11 16.52
N PRO A 77 19.20 -12.16 17.36
CA PRO A 77 20.39 -12.57 18.10
C PRO A 77 21.44 -13.05 17.10
N GLN A 78 22.63 -12.44 17.11
CA GLN A 78 23.79 -12.99 16.41
C GLN A 78 24.13 -14.33 17.06
N GLN A 79 23.84 -15.43 16.35
CA GLN A 79 24.33 -16.76 16.73
C GLN A 79 25.84 -16.75 16.53
N ASN A 80 26.57 -16.65 17.63
CA ASN A 80 28.02 -16.78 17.66
C ASN A 80 28.37 -18.25 17.35
N PRO A 81 29.07 -18.57 16.24
CA PRO A 81 29.43 -19.95 15.96
C PRO A 81 30.45 -20.43 16.99
N GLN A 82 30.10 -21.47 17.75
CA GLN A 82 30.97 -22.12 18.74
C GLN A 82 32.22 -22.70 18.04
N PRO A 83 33.44 -22.49 18.56
CA PRO A 83 34.64 -23.11 18.00
C PRO A 83 34.65 -24.61 18.33
N TYR A 84 34.75 -25.45 17.31
CA TYR A 84 34.90 -26.89 17.47
C TYR A 84 36.22 -27.20 18.19
N MET A 85 36.14 -27.90 19.32
CA MET A 85 37.32 -28.41 20.01
C MET A 85 37.95 -29.50 19.14
N ALA A 86 39.19 -29.27 18.70
CA ALA A 86 39.97 -30.28 18.00
C ALA A 86 40.36 -31.39 18.99
N THR A 87 39.85 -32.60 18.79
CA THR A 87 40.30 -33.80 19.50
C THR A 87 41.62 -34.27 18.90
N HIS A 88 42.63 -34.54 19.74
CA HIS A 88 43.85 -35.29 19.42
C HIS A 88 43.80 -36.65 20.12
#